data_AF-A0AA39N804-F1
#
_entry.id   AF-A0AA39N804-F1
#
_cell.length_a   1.000
_cell.length_b   1.000
_cell.length_c   1.000
_cell.angle_alpha   90.00
_cell.angle_beta   90.00
_cell.angle_gamma   90.00
#
_symmetry.space_group_name_H-M   'P 1'
#
loop_
_entity.id
_entity.type
_entity.pdbx_description
1 polymer ?
#
loop_
_entity_poly.entity_id
_entity_poly.type
_entity_poly.pdbx_seq_one_letter_code
_entity_poly.pdbx_strand_id
1 'polypeptide(L)'
;MMSQSLLASGEDPLHVLCLHFNVQKIIPGYFSPADMSETLEFPVLHDSRMPTHVLALFPPSHNKISITRPLIAPVDADLYNQGFRVDLILPPPPGSTRPVPHSASQGLYVSIPLVLPLTTVPHPPSMSLLLLFALGLETNINDLAYRLLLVSVVDEFPNAAAMAQAMVSLNEEEFERRFQFNMGLWKNVLGLGVMNNRVIEVVRLAFNVTAEARKLRNRLLNE
;
A
#
# COMPACT_ATOMS: atom_id res chain seq x y z
N MET A 1 0.62 18.73 18.80
CA MET A 1 0.46 17.35 19.30
C MET A 1 1.32 16.46 18.42
N MET A 2 2.27 15.70 18.98
CA MET A 2 2.98 14.68 18.21
C MET A 2 1.96 13.60 17.85
N SER A 3 1.64 13.43 16.57
CA SER A 3 0.77 12.32 16.16
C SER A 3 1.52 11.02 16.45
N GLN A 4 0.93 10.18 17.29
CA GLN A 4 1.41 8.83 17.52
C GLN A 4 1.43 8.09 16.18
N SER A 5 2.53 7.40 15.87
CA SER A 5 2.65 6.58 14.67
C SER A 5 1.53 5.52 14.65
N LEU A 6 0.85 5.41 13.52
CA LEU A 6 -0.19 4.42 13.27
C LEU A 6 0.40 3.01 13.13
N LEU A 7 1.69 2.91 12.84
CA LEU A 7 2.41 1.65 12.63
C LEU A 7 3.19 1.18 13.85
N ALA A 8 3.17 1.92 14.95
CA ALA A 8 3.96 1.67 16.17
C ALA A 8 3.68 0.31 16.84
N SER A 9 2.50 -0.27 16.64
CA SER A 9 2.10 -1.58 17.18
C SER A 9 2.58 -2.77 16.33
N GLY A 10 3.32 -2.53 15.24
CA GLY A 10 3.75 -3.60 14.33
C GLY A 10 2.61 -4.16 13.47
N GLU A 11 1.46 -3.48 13.45
CA GLU A 11 0.27 -3.92 12.74
C GLU A 11 0.44 -4.00 11.21
N ASP A 12 -0.42 -4.81 10.60
CA ASP A 12 -0.58 -4.92 9.15
C ASP A 12 -1.03 -3.57 8.56
N PRO A 13 -0.30 -2.98 7.59
CA PRO A 13 -0.66 -1.68 7.02
C PRO A 13 -2.09 -1.60 6.47
N LEU A 14 -2.61 -2.70 5.93
CA LEU A 14 -4.00 -2.72 5.44
C LEU A 14 -5.01 -2.66 6.60
N HIS A 15 -4.74 -3.38 7.69
CA HIS A 15 -5.58 -3.31 8.87
C HIS A 15 -5.62 -1.89 9.44
N VAL A 16 -4.46 -1.25 9.59
CA VAL A 16 -4.33 0.13 10.07
C VAL A 16 -5.11 1.11 9.16
N LEU A 17 -5.01 0.94 7.84
CA LEU A 17 -5.77 1.76 6.89
C LEU A 17 -7.28 1.61 7.08
N CYS A 18 -7.76 0.39 7.26
CA CYS A 18 -9.18 0.11 7.53
C CYS A 18 -9.65 0.72 8.87
N LEU A 19 -8.86 0.58 9.94
CA LEU A 19 -9.15 1.18 11.24
C LEU A 19 -9.24 2.71 11.16
N HIS A 20 -8.31 3.35 10.44
CA HIS A 20 -8.29 4.81 10.24
C HIS A 20 -9.55 5.31 9.53
N PHE A 21 -10.02 4.57 8.53
CA PHE A 21 -11.29 4.82 7.85
C PHE A 21 -12.49 4.15 8.52
N ASN A 22 -12.29 3.67 9.75
CA ASN A 22 -13.37 3.22 10.63
C ASN A 22 -14.27 2.14 10.02
N VAL A 23 -13.65 1.27 9.23
CA VAL A 23 -14.27 0.11 8.58
C VAL A 23 -13.51 -1.16 8.96
N GLN A 24 -14.20 -2.29 8.96
CA GLN A 24 -13.55 -3.58 9.14
C GLN A 24 -12.86 -4.01 7.84
N LYS A 25 -11.67 -4.62 7.98
CA LYS A 25 -10.96 -5.23 6.85
C LYS A 25 -11.80 -6.39 6.31
N ILE A 26 -12.29 -6.24 5.09
CA ILE A 26 -12.95 -7.33 4.37
C ILE A 26 -11.92 -8.16 3.62
N ILE A 27 -12.16 -9.47 3.57
CA ILE A 27 -11.34 -10.37 2.76
C ILE A 27 -12.17 -10.74 1.53
N PRO A 28 -11.85 -10.19 0.35
CA PRO A 28 -12.64 -10.45 -0.85
C PRO A 28 -12.63 -11.94 -1.19
N GLY A 29 -13.71 -12.41 -1.82
CA GLY A 29 -13.70 -13.66 -2.55
C GLY A 29 -12.72 -13.63 -3.73
N TYR A 30 -12.68 -14.74 -4.44
CA TYR A 30 -12.05 -14.82 -5.75
C TYR A 30 -13.01 -14.18 -6.77
N PHE A 31 -12.59 -13.10 -7.42
CA PHE A 31 -13.44 -12.35 -8.35
C PHE A 31 -12.81 -12.30 -9.73
N SER A 32 -13.65 -12.37 -10.77
CA SER A 32 -13.28 -11.82 -12.07
C SER A 32 -13.43 -10.29 -12.00
N PRO A 33 -12.53 -9.51 -12.62
CA PRO A 33 -12.71 -8.07 -12.75
C PRO A 33 -14.09 -7.66 -13.31
N ALA A 34 -14.70 -8.50 -14.15
CA ALA A 34 -16.02 -8.25 -14.73
C ALA A 34 -17.19 -8.42 -13.76
N ASP A 35 -16.99 -9.12 -12.64
CA ASP A 35 -18.07 -9.49 -11.70
C ASP A 35 -18.10 -8.58 -10.46
N MET A 36 -17.24 -7.57 -10.39
CA MET A 36 -17.20 -6.65 -9.26
C MET A 36 -18.34 -5.64 -9.33
N SER A 37 -19.08 -5.52 -8.22
CA SER A 37 -20.11 -4.50 -8.00
C SER A 37 -19.52 -3.08 -8.05
N GLU A 38 -20.31 -2.11 -8.48
CA GLU A 38 -19.95 -0.67 -8.47
C GLU A 38 -19.76 -0.13 -7.05
N THR A 39 -20.32 -0.81 -6.04
CA THR A 39 -20.13 -0.50 -4.61
C THR A 39 -19.74 -1.74 -3.83
N LEU A 40 -19.02 -1.54 -2.73
CA LEU A 40 -18.69 -2.59 -1.76
C LEU A 40 -19.22 -2.22 -0.37
N GLU A 41 -19.80 -3.23 0.30
CA GLU A 41 -20.28 -3.11 1.67
C GLU A 41 -19.15 -3.35 2.67
N PHE A 42 -19.00 -2.42 3.59
CA PHE A 42 -18.05 -2.54 4.70
C PHE A 42 -18.78 -2.50 6.03
N PRO A 43 -18.50 -3.43 6.96
CA PRO A 43 -18.92 -3.28 8.35
C PRO A 43 -18.22 -2.07 8.95
N VAL A 44 -18.98 -1.21 9.61
CA VAL A 44 -18.52 0.01 10.23
C VAL A 44 -18.17 -0.25 11.70
N LEU A 45 -17.09 0.35 12.19
CA LEU A 45 -16.68 0.21 13.60
C LEU A 45 -17.44 1.18 14.51
N HIS A 46 -17.56 2.44 14.09
CA HIS A 46 -18.28 3.52 14.80
C HIS A 46 -18.94 4.48 13.80
N ASP A 47 -19.78 5.42 14.19
CA ASP A 47 -20.20 6.49 13.26
C ASP A 47 -19.15 7.61 13.25
N SER A 48 -18.09 7.44 12.45
CA SER A 48 -16.99 8.40 12.35
C SER A 48 -16.46 8.52 10.91
N ARG A 49 -15.21 8.95 10.71
CA ARG A 49 -14.61 9.22 9.40
C ARG A 49 -14.76 8.04 8.44
N MET A 50 -15.71 8.13 7.52
CA MET A 50 -15.94 7.14 6.46
C MET A 50 -14.96 7.33 5.30
N PRO A 51 -14.51 6.26 4.64
CA PRO A 51 -13.83 6.38 3.36
C PRO A 51 -14.82 6.85 2.30
N THR A 52 -14.31 7.51 1.27
CA THR A 52 -15.14 7.97 0.16
C THR A 52 -15.21 6.95 -0.97
N HIS A 53 -14.14 6.17 -1.13
CA HIS A 53 -13.96 5.23 -2.23
C HIS A 53 -13.18 4.01 -1.75
N VAL A 54 -13.27 2.94 -2.53
CA VAL A 54 -12.49 1.72 -2.33
C VAL A 54 -11.73 1.40 -3.60
N LEU A 55 -10.43 1.13 -3.44
CA LEU A 55 -9.57 0.61 -4.49
C LEU A 55 -9.60 -0.91 -4.47
N ALA A 56 -9.89 -1.52 -5.61
CA ALA A 56 -9.62 -2.94 -5.86
C ALA A 56 -8.34 -3.06 -6.69
N LEU A 57 -7.29 -3.55 -6.05
CA LEU A 57 -5.92 -3.56 -6.57
C LEU A 57 -5.53 -4.96 -7.02
N PHE A 58 -5.36 -5.12 -8.33
CA PHE A 58 -4.99 -6.38 -8.96
C PHE A 58 -3.51 -6.41 -9.33
N PRO A 59 -2.83 -7.56 -9.19
CA PRO A 59 -1.51 -7.72 -9.78
C PRO A 59 -1.61 -7.66 -11.31
N PRO A 60 -0.53 -7.32 -12.03
CA PRO A 60 -0.55 -7.34 -13.48
C PRO A 60 -0.75 -8.78 -13.94
N SER A 61 -1.86 -9.05 -14.63
CA SER A 61 -2.09 -10.40 -15.13
C SER A 61 -1.41 -10.61 -16.47
N HIS A 62 -0.58 -11.65 -16.57
CA HIS A 62 -0.01 -12.08 -17.85
C HIS A 62 -1.02 -12.86 -18.71
N ASN A 63 -2.12 -13.36 -18.13
CA ASN A 63 -3.18 -14.09 -18.81
C ASN A 63 -4.57 -13.51 -18.47
N LYS A 64 -5.37 -13.19 -19.48
CA LYS A 64 -6.66 -12.48 -19.37
C LYS A 64 -7.76 -13.18 -18.53
N ILE A 65 -7.50 -14.36 -17.95
CA ILE A 65 -8.51 -15.21 -17.27
C ILE A 65 -7.98 -15.79 -15.94
N SER A 66 -7.08 -15.09 -15.23
CA SER A 66 -6.70 -15.53 -13.88
C SER A 66 -7.65 -14.93 -12.85
N ILE A 67 -8.44 -15.81 -12.22
CA ILE A 67 -9.20 -15.49 -11.02
C ILE A 67 -8.16 -15.18 -9.93
N THR A 68 -8.07 -13.93 -9.51
CA THR A 68 -7.11 -13.49 -8.48
C THR A 68 -7.85 -12.78 -7.38
N ARG A 69 -7.28 -12.84 -6.17
CA ARG A 69 -7.82 -12.12 -5.02
C ARG A 69 -7.28 -10.69 -5.05
N PRO A 70 -8.11 -9.66 -5.29
CA PRO A 70 -7.62 -8.28 -5.23
C PRO A 70 -7.26 -7.91 -3.79
N LEU A 71 -6.38 -6.93 -3.64
CA LEU A 71 -6.28 -6.19 -2.39
C LEU A 71 -7.33 -5.09 -2.39
N ILE A 72 -8.19 -5.09 -1.39
CA ILE A 72 -9.24 -4.07 -1.23
C ILE A 72 -8.76 -3.05 -0.20
N ALA A 73 -8.62 -1.79 -0.61
CA ALA A 73 -8.13 -0.71 0.24
C ALA A 73 -9.10 0.48 0.28
N PRO A 74 -9.61 0.88 1.46
CA PRO A 74 -10.41 2.09 1.60
C PRO A 74 -9.55 3.35 1.46
N VAL A 75 -10.09 4.39 0.83
CA VAL A 75 -9.42 5.67 0.61
C VAL A 75 -10.37 6.86 0.71
N ASP A 76 -9.81 8.01 1.04
CA ASP A 76 -10.45 9.32 0.87
C ASP A 76 -9.92 9.96 -0.41
N ALA A 77 -10.82 10.37 -1.30
CA ALA A 77 -10.51 10.88 -2.63
C ALA A 77 -9.69 12.17 -2.55
N ASP A 78 -10.01 13.03 -1.59
CA ASP A 78 -9.31 14.31 -1.42
C ASP A 78 -7.86 14.05 -0.98
N LEU A 79 -7.65 13.11 -0.06
CA LEU A 79 -6.31 12.70 0.34
C LEU A 79 -5.56 12.00 -0.80
N TYR A 80 -6.25 11.19 -1.61
CA TYR A 80 -5.64 10.50 -2.74
C TYR A 80 -5.11 11.48 -3.78
N ASN A 81 -5.94 12.46 -4.17
CA ASN A 81 -5.58 13.48 -5.15
C ASN A 81 -4.50 14.45 -4.64
N GLN A 82 -4.26 14.52 -3.32
CA GLN A 82 -3.11 15.24 -2.74
C GLN A 82 -1.83 14.39 -2.72
N GLY A 83 -1.95 13.07 -2.60
CA GLY A 83 -0.84 12.15 -2.45
C GLY A 83 -0.26 11.60 -3.74
N PHE A 84 -1.06 11.55 -4.81
CA PHE A 84 -0.74 10.91 -6.09
C PHE A 84 -1.04 11.82 -7.27
N ARG A 85 -0.23 11.69 -8.33
CA ARG A 85 -0.43 12.43 -9.60
C ARG A 85 -1.38 11.72 -10.56
N VAL A 86 -1.53 10.41 -10.43
CA VAL A 86 -2.42 9.64 -11.31
C VAL A 86 -3.84 9.79 -10.80
N ASP A 87 -4.71 10.38 -11.63
CA ASP A 87 -6.13 10.55 -11.31
C ASP A 87 -6.88 9.21 -11.47
N LEU A 88 -6.79 8.36 -10.44
CA LEU A 88 -7.60 7.13 -10.38
C LEU A 88 -9.04 7.42 -9.97
N ILE A 89 -9.23 8.42 -9.11
CA ILE A 89 -10.53 8.73 -8.51
C ILE A 89 -11.06 10.00 -9.15
N LEU A 90 -12.11 9.85 -9.95
CA LEU A 90 -12.76 10.99 -10.58
C LEU A 90 -13.46 11.85 -9.53
N PRO A 91 -13.51 13.19 -9.73
CA PRO A 91 -14.28 14.07 -8.87
C PRO A 91 -15.74 13.61 -8.81
N PRO A 92 -16.37 13.58 -7.62
CA PRO A 92 -17.76 13.20 -7.52
C PRO A 92 -18.64 14.23 -8.25
N PRO A 93 -19.77 13.81 -8.84
CA PRO A 93 -20.74 14.72 -9.42
C PRO A 93 -21.19 15.79 -8.42
N PRO A 94 -21.55 17.01 -8.88
CA PRO A 94 -22.11 18.04 -8.02
C PRO A 94 -23.34 17.52 -7.26
N GLY A 95 -23.34 17.67 -5.95
CA GLY A 95 -24.44 17.19 -5.08
C GLY A 95 -24.29 15.76 -4.56
N SER A 96 -23.24 15.03 -4.94
CA SER A 96 -22.92 13.75 -4.31
C SER A 96 -22.59 13.93 -2.83
N THR A 97 -23.26 13.16 -1.98
CA THR A 97 -22.98 13.07 -0.56
C THR A 97 -21.90 12.03 -0.29
N ARG A 98 -21.15 12.20 0.81
CA ARG A 98 -20.21 11.16 1.28
C ARG A 98 -21.00 9.90 1.67
N PRO A 99 -20.40 8.69 1.58
CA PRO A 99 -21.03 7.47 2.07
C PRO A 99 -21.49 7.61 3.52
N VAL A 100 -22.76 7.26 3.79
CA VAL A 100 -23.37 7.34 5.12
C VAL A 100 -23.64 5.93 5.64
N PRO A 101 -23.27 5.63 6.89
CA PRO A 101 -23.59 4.35 7.49
C PRO A 101 -25.12 4.09 7.54
N HIS A 102 -25.52 2.85 7.28
CA HIS A 102 -26.90 2.39 7.36
C HIS A 102 -27.00 1.10 8.17
N SER A 103 -28.11 0.93 8.88
CA SER A 103 -28.34 -0.27 9.69
C SER A 103 -28.75 -1.44 8.79
N ALA A 104 -28.07 -2.58 8.98
CA ALA A 104 -28.43 -3.87 8.40
C ALA A 104 -28.68 -4.90 9.51
N SER A 105 -29.20 -6.07 9.16
CA SER A 105 -29.52 -7.14 10.12
C SER A 105 -28.34 -7.62 10.96
N GLN A 106 -27.10 -7.41 10.48
CA GLN A 106 -25.87 -7.87 11.10
C GLN A 106 -25.05 -6.74 11.75
N GLY A 107 -25.52 -5.50 11.73
CA GLY A 107 -24.80 -4.35 12.30
C GLY A 107 -24.91 -3.08 11.46
N LEU A 108 -23.95 -2.18 11.65
CA LEU A 108 -23.84 -0.93 10.88
C LEU A 108 -22.92 -1.15 9.68
N TYR A 109 -23.38 -0.80 8.49
CA TYR A 109 -22.67 -0.99 7.23
C TYR A 109 -22.58 0.32 6.45
N VAL A 110 -21.64 0.41 5.52
CA VAL A 110 -21.53 1.53 4.60
C VAL A 110 -21.26 1.01 3.19
N SER A 111 -22.06 1.48 2.23
CA SER A 111 -21.90 1.23 0.81
C SER A 111 -20.88 2.22 0.24
N ILE A 112 -19.69 1.75 -0.13
CA ILE A 112 -18.63 2.63 -0.61
C ILE A 112 -18.41 2.40 -2.11
N PRO A 113 -18.38 3.47 -2.94
CA PRO A 113 -18.07 3.38 -4.35
C PRO A 113 -16.73 2.68 -4.63
N LEU A 114 -16.75 1.72 -5.54
CA LEU A 114 -15.56 1.07 -6.08
C LEU A 114 -14.98 1.93 -7.21
N VAL A 115 -13.67 2.14 -7.18
CA VAL A 115 -12.98 2.88 -8.24
C VAL A 115 -12.91 2.04 -9.51
N LEU A 116 -13.48 2.58 -10.60
CA LEU A 116 -13.50 1.96 -11.93
C LEU A 116 -12.81 2.88 -12.96
N PRO A 117 -12.05 2.31 -13.93
CA PRO A 117 -11.79 0.88 -14.11
C PRO A 117 -10.90 0.29 -13.01
N LEU A 118 -11.01 -1.02 -12.80
CA LEU A 118 -10.26 -1.71 -11.75
C LEU A 118 -8.75 -1.48 -11.92
N THR A 119 -8.10 -1.15 -10.81
CA THR A 119 -6.72 -0.69 -10.85
C THR A 119 -5.76 -1.87 -10.86
N THR A 120 -4.93 -1.94 -11.90
CA THR A 120 -3.79 -2.85 -11.92
C THR A 120 -2.57 -2.14 -11.35
N VAL A 121 -1.88 -2.79 -10.42
CA VAL A 121 -0.68 -2.25 -9.78
C VAL A 121 0.44 -3.28 -9.84
N PRO A 122 1.70 -2.86 -10.06
CA PRO A 122 2.84 -3.77 -10.10
C PRO A 122 2.95 -4.73 -8.91
N HIS A 123 2.61 -4.27 -7.71
CA HIS A 123 2.71 -5.09 -6.50
C HIS A 123 1.63 -4.71 -5.46
N PRO A 124 0.46 -5.37 -5.47
CA PRO A 124 -0.62 -5.06 -4.54
C PRO A 124 -0.23 -5.11 -3.05
N PRO A 125 0.57 -6.08 -2.55
CA PRO A 125 0.87 -6.16 -1.11
C PRO A 125 1.61 -4.94 -0.52
N SER A 126 2.32 -4.16 -1.34
CA SER A 126 3.00 -2.94 -0.86
C SER A 126 2.13 -1.69 -0.94
N MET A 127 0.95 -1.77 -1.55
CA MET A 127 0.06 -0.63 -1.73
C MET A 127 -0.50 -0.08 -0.42
N SER A 128 -0.86 -0.94 0.55
CA SER A 128 -1.40 -0.46 1.82
C SER A 128 -0.38 0.38 2.59
N LEU A 129 0.90 -0.05 2.60
CA LEU A 129 1.98 0.74 3.17
C LEU A 129 2.15 2.06 2.40
N LEU A 130 2.14 2.00 1.06
CA LEU A 130 2.26 3.21 0.25
C LEU A 130 1.13 4.21 0.51
N LEU A 131 -0.11 3.73 0.60
CA LEU A 131 -1.30 4.56 0.85
C LEU A 131 -1.19 5.26 2.21
N LEU A 132 -0.79 4.57 3.28
CA LEU A 132 -0.65 5.22 4.60
C LEU A 132 0.28 6.45 4.53
N PHE A 133 1.42 6.33 3.87
CA PHE A 133 2.40 7.42 3.78
C PHE A 133 2.06 8.48 2.71
N ALA A 134 1.57 8.06 1.55
CA ALA A 134 1.26 8.97 0.45
C ALA A 134 0.02 9.82 0.74
N LEU A 135 -0.98 9.27 1.43
CA LEU A 135 -2.18 9.99 1.88
C LEU A 135 -1.92 10.86 3.12
N GLY A 136 -0.70 10.85 3.66
CA GLY A 136 -0.32 11.61 4.86
C GLY A 136 -0.93 11.11 6.16
N LEU A 137 -1.38 9.84 6.20
CA LEU A 137 -1.94 9.23 7.42
C LEU A 137 -0.84 8.80 8.38
N GLU A 138 0.24 8.23 7.84
CA GLU A 138 1.48 7.98 8.55
C GLU A 138 2.52 9.01 8.14
N THR A 139 3.14 9.65 9.13
CA THR A 139 4.11 10.74 8.93
C THR A 139 5.50 10.39 9.46
N ASN A 140 5.61 9.35 10.28
CA ASN A 140 6.87 8.88 10.81
C ASN A 140 7.65 8.10 9.74
N ILE A 141 8.51 8.82 9.01
CA ILE A 141 9.28 8.25 7.90
C ILE A 141 10.23 7.12 8.34
N ASN A 142 10.62 7.08 9.62
CA ASN A 142 11.47 6.01 10.13
C ASN A 142 10.73 4.66 10.09
N ASP A 143 9.42 4.65 10.31
CA ASP A 143 8.62 3.43 10.22
C ASP A 143 8.55 2.90 8.79
N LEU A 144 8.58 3.79 7.79
CA LEU A 144 8.76 3.38 6.39
C LEU A 144 10.12 2.72 6.21
N ALA A 145 11.20 3.35 6.68
CA ALA A 145 12.55 2.81 6.55
C ALA A 145 12.69 1.42 7.19
N TYR A 146 12.19 1.22 8.41
CA TYR A 146 12.26 -0.08 9.12
C TYR A 146 11.38 -1.18 8.49
N ARG A 147 10.33 -0.81 7.76
CA ARG A 147 9.53 -1.78 6.99
C ARG A 147 10.19 -2.19 5.68
N LEU A 148 11.03 -1.33 5.10
CA LEU A 148 11.74 -1.60 3.84
C LEU A 148 13.11 -2.24 4.06
N LEU A 149 13.82 -1.83 5.12
CA LEU A 149 15.18 -2.27 5.46
C LEU A 149 15.22 -2.86 6.88
N LEU A 150 16.03 -3.89 7.10
CA LEU A 150 16.21 -4.44 8.43
C LEU A 150 16.99 -3.46 9.30
N VAL A 151 16.82 -3.55 10.63
CA VAL A 151 17.55 -2.67 11.57
C VAL A 151 19.05 -2.73 11.32
N SER A 152 19.61 -3.93 11.15
CA SER A 152 21.03 -4.12 10.82
C SER A 152 21.49 -3.44 9.52
N VAL A 153 20.58 -3.21 8.58
CA VAL A 153 20.86 -2.49 7.34
C VAL A 153 20.72 -0.98 7.54
N VAL A 154 19.77 -0.56 8.38
CA VAL A 154 19.59 0.86 8.75
C VAL A 154 20.75 1.36 9.60
N ASP A 155 21.35 0.51 10.45
CA ASP A 155 22.51 0.86 11.28
C ASP A 155 23.75 1.27 10.47
N GLU A 156 23.84 0.81 9.22
CA GLU A 156 24.94 1.15 8.29
C GLU A 156 24.70 2.48 7.54
N PHE A 157 23.56 3.14 7.76
CA PHE A 157 23.26 4.43 7.14
C PHE A 157 24.25 5.52 7.62
N PRO A 158 24.76 6.40 6.74
CA PRO A 158 24.37 6.62 5.33
C PRO A 158 25.23 5.87 4.30
N ASN A 159 26.04 4.89 4.71
CA ASN A 159 26.94 4.19 3.79
C ASN A 159 26.19 3.13 2.97
N ALA A 160 25.67 3.52 1.80
CA ALA A 160 24.90 2.64 0.92
C ALA A 160 25.63 1.33 0.54
N ALA A 161 26.97 1.35 0.44
CA ALA A 161 27.74 0.14 0.17
C ALA A 161 27.72 -0.83 1.37
N ALA A 162 27.89 -0.32 2.59
CA ALA A 162 27.78 -1.12 3.81
C ALA A 162 26.34 -1.63 4.02
N MET A 163 25.33 -0.81 3.76
CA MET A 163 23.92 -1.22 3.78
C MET A 163 23.66 -2.37 2.79
N ALA A 164 24.22 -2.31 1.57
CA ALA A 164 24.07 -3.37 0.58
C ALA A 164 24.77 -4.67 1.03
N GLN A 165 25.94 -4.58 1.67
CA GLN A 165 26.61 -5.75 2.26
C GLN A 165 25.80 -6.37 3.40
N ALA A 166 25.21 -5.56 4.29
CA ALA A 166 24.31 -6.05 5.33
C ALA A 166 23.06 -6.73 4.75
N MET A 167 22.56 -6.29 3.60
CA MET A 167 21.50 -6.99 2.87
C MET A 167 21.99 -8.32 2.25
N VAL A 168 23.25 -8.39 1.81
CA VAL A 168 23.85 -9.63 1.28
C VAL A 168 23.90 -10.72 2.35
N SER A 169 24.13 -10.38 3.63
CA SER A 169 24.22 -11.36 4.71
C SER A 169 22.89 -12.02 5.13
N LEU A 170 21.75 -11.57 4.60
CA LEU A 170 20.45 -12.19 4.89
C LEU A 170 20.37 -13.62 4.33
N ASN A 171 19.50 -14.46 4.88
CA ASN A 171 19.18 -15.72 4.21
C ASN A 171 18.45 -15.47 2.87
N GLU A 172 18.41 -16.46 1.98
CA GLU A 172 17.84 -16.29 0.63
C GLU A 172 16.35 -15.95 0.66
N GLU A 173 15.56 -16.58 1.54
CA GLU A 173 14.12 -16.34 1.65
C GLU A 173 13.81 -14.90 2.09
N GLU A 174 14.46 -14.43 3.15
CA GLU A 174 14.29 -13.07 3.68
C GLU A 174 14.73 -12.02 2.65
N PHE A 175 15.85 -12.27 2.00
CA PHE A 175 16.37 -11.40 0.96
C PHE A 175 15.39 -11.30 -0.22
N GLU A 176 14.91 -12.44 -0.73
CA GLU A 176 14.01 -12.45 -1.88
C GLU A 176 12.68 -11.78 -1.54
N ARG A 177 12.15 -12.01 -0.33
CA ARG A 177 10.96 -11.33 0.18
C ARG A 177 11.13 -9.80 0.19
N ARG A 178 12.24 -9.31 0.74
CA ARG A 178 12.57 -7.87 0.78
C ARG A 178 12.81 -7.31 -0.61
N PHE A 179 13.50 -8.05 -1.47
CA PHE A 179 13.79 -7.67 -2.84
C PHE A 179 12.50 -7.47 -3.63
N GLN A 180 11.60 -8.45 -3.61
CA GLN A 180 10.30 -8.36 -4.29
C GLN A 180 9.45 -7.21 -3.73
N PHE A 181 9.41 -7.05 -2.40
CA PHE A 181 8.64 -5.98 -1.78
C PHE A 181 9.17 -4.58 -2.14
N ASN A 182 10.48 -4.34 -2.00
CA ASN A 182 11.10 -3.04 -2.28
C ASN A 182 11.04 -2.70 -3.78
N MET A 183 11.28 -3.68 -4.65
CA MET A 183 11.11 -3.55 -6.10
C MET A 183 9.66 -3.22 -6.47
N GLY A 184 8.71 -3.95 -5.91
CA GLY A 184 7.28 -3.77 -6.13
C GLY A 184 6.79 -2.40 -5.66
N LEU A 185 7.17 -1.99 -4.45
CA LEU A 185 6.85 -0.67 -3.92
C LEU A 185 7.43 0.45 -4.78
N TRP A 186 8.69 0.34 -5.21
CA TRP A 186 9.30 1.34 -6.10
C TRP A 186 8.56 1.45 -7.43
N LYS A 187 8.15 0.32 -8.03
CA LYS A 187 7.33 0.31 -9.24
C LYS A 187 5.97 0.98 -9.01
N ASN A 188 5.32 0.76 -7.87
CA ASN A 188 4.06 1.45 -7.53
C ASN A 188 4.28 2.96 -7.34
N VAL A 189 5.36 3.38 -6.68
CA VAL A 189 5.73 4.79 -6.50
C VAL A 189 5.86 5.49 -7.84
N LEU A 190 6.57 4.88 -8.80
CA LEU A 190 6.73 5.39 -10.16
C LEU A 190 5.41 5.36 -10.95
N GLY A 191 4.68 4.25 -10.88
CA GLY A 191 3.46 4.04 -11.66
C GLY A 191 2.30 4.96 -11.26
N LEU A 192 2.17 5.30 -9.98
CA LEU A 192 1.10 6.16 -9.46
C LEU A 192 1.53 7.63 -9.29
N GLY A 193 2.82 7.92 -9.49
CA GLY A 193 3.37 9.27 -9.36
C GLY A 193 3.16 9.86 -7.97
N VAL A 194 3.68 9.20 -6.94
CA VAL A 194 3.61 9.70 -5.55
C VAL A 194 4.19 11.11 -5.45
N MET A 195 3.53 11.99 -4.71
CA MET A 195 3.90 13.41 -4.60
C MET A 195 4.78 13.73 -3.40
N ASN A 196 4.77 12.88 -2.37
CA ASN A 196 5.56 13.11 -1.16
C ASN A 196 7.05 12.77 -1.37
N ASN A 197 7.89 13.81 -1.50
CA ASN A 197 9.34 13.65 -1.75
C ASN A 197 10.06 12.82 -0.70
N ARG A 198 9.70 12.94 0.59
CA ARG A 198 10.35 12.18 1.67
C ARG A 198 10.07 10.68 1.53
N VAL A 199 8.84 10.32 1.13
CA VAL A 199 8.46 8.93 0.84
C VAL A 199 9.25 8.41 -0.36
N ILE A 200 9.33 9.19 -1.44
CA ILE A 200 10.07 8.82 -2.65
C ILE A 200 11.55 8.58 -2.33
N GLU A 201 12.18 9.44 -1.54
CA GLU A 201 13.60 9.34 -1.16
C GLU A 201 13.89 8.04 -0.40
N VAL A 202 13.08 7.72 0.62
CA VAL A 202 13.28 6.51 1.44
C VAL A 202 13.03 5.24 0.61
N VAL A 203 11.97 5.21 -0.19
CA VAL A 203 11.70 4.04 -1.06
C VAL A 203 12.82 3.88 -2.09
N ARG A 204 13.31 4.98 -2.68
CA ARG A 204 14.42 4.95 -3.65
C ARG A 204 15.71 4.45 -3.02
N LEU A 205 16.04 4.90 -1.80
CA LEU A 205 17.20 4.42 -1.06
C LEU A 205 17.10 2.90 -0.84
N ALA A 206 15.98 2.43 -0.29
CA ALA A 206 15.78 1.01 -0.02
C ALA A 206 15.85 0.17 -1.30
N PHE A 207 15.24 0.65 -2.40
CA PHE A 207 15.34 0.04 -3.72
C PHE A 207 16.79 -0.07 -4.20
N ASN A 208 17.56 1.02 -4.15
CA ASN A 208 18.94 1.04 -4.62
C ASN A 208 19.83 0.08 -3.80
N VAL A 209 19.73 0.14 -2.47
CA VAL A 209 20.47 -0.76 -1.56
C VAL A 209 20.14 -2.22 -1.86
N THR A 210 18.86 -2.54 -2.03
CA THR A 210 18.42 -3.92 -2.30
C THR A 210 18.82 -4.40 -3.71
N ALA A 211 18.81 -3.52 -4.70
CA ALA A 211 19.25 -3.82 -6.06
C ALA A 211 20.76 -4.06 -6.15
N GLU A 212 21.57 -3.25 -5.46
CA GLU A 212 23.03 -3.47 -5.37
C GLU A 212 23.35 -4.77 -4.63
N ALA A 213 22.64 -5.08 -3.54
CA ALA A 213 22.80 -6.35 -2.83
C ALA A 213 22.50 -7.57 -3.75
N ARG A 214 21.49 -7.50 -4.62
CA ARG A 214 21.22 -8.56 -5.62
C ARG A 214 22.39 -8.75 -6.58
N LYS A 215 22.97 -7.65 -7.07
CA LYS A 215 24.15 -7.70 -7.96
C LYS A 215 25.34 -8.34 -7.26
N LEU A 216 25.59 -8.00 -6.00
CA LEU A 216 26.67 -8.58 -5.20
C LEU A 216 26.48 -10.10 -5.01
N ARG A 217 25.27 -10.54 -4.62
CA ARG A 217 24.96 -11.97 -4.51
C ARG A 217 25.19 -12.74 -5.80
N ASN A 218 24.74 -12.19 -6.93
CA ASN A 218 24.93 -12.83 -8.22
C ASN A 218 26.41 -12.95 -8.61
N ARG A 219 27.28 -12.02 -8.16
CA ARG A 219 28.73 -12.15 -8.39
C ARG A 219 29.32 -13.29 -7.56
N LEU A 220 28.97 -13.36 -6.28
CA LEU A 220 29.44 -14.41 -5.36
C LEU A 220 29.02 -15.83 -5.78
N LEU A 221 27.91 -15.98 -6.52
CA LEU A 221 27.47 -17.27 -7.06
C LEU A 221 28.21 -17.70 -8.33
N ASN A 222 28.89 -16.76 -9.01
CA ASN A 222 29.63 -17.01 -10.25
C ASN A 222 31.15 -17.12 -10.03
N GLU A 223 31.61 -17.00 -8.79
CA GLU A 223 33.00 -17.19 -8.34
C GLU A 223 33.15 -18.57 -7.69
#